data_AF-A0A2X2LSV8-F1
#
_entry.id   AF-A0A2X2LSV8-F1
#
_cell.length_a   1.000
_cell.length_b   1.000
_cell.length_c   1.000
_cell.angle_alpha   90.00
_cell.angle_beta   90.00
_cell.angle_gamma   90.00
#
_symmetry.space_group_name_H-M   'P 1'
#
loop_
_entity.id
_entity.type
_entity.pdbx_description
1 polymer ?
#
loop_
_entity_poly.entity_id
_entity_poly.type
_entity_poly.pdbx_seq_one_letter_code
_entity_poly.pdbx_strand_id
1 'polypeptide(L)'
;MKYLTFLFILSFFSACNQKQEAVEGQWIKGNEQEKLETIENQFRGFDMAKVETGYRYQELYWAGQDENWEYADYQLEKIQKAIENGLERRPKRAQSAQHFLTVTLPQMKEALKKKGYSCF
;
A
#
# COMPACT_ATOMS: atom_id res chain seq x y z
N MET A 1 3.94 -47.42 -38.86
CA MET A 1 4.76 -46.28 -38.38
C MET A 1 4.52 -44.96 -39.12
N LYS A 2 3.71 -44.89 -40.20
CA LYS A 2 3.38 -43.64 -40.91
C LYS A 2 2.11 -42.93 -40.39
N TYR A 3 1.20 -43.69 -39.78
CA TYR A 3 -0.06 -43.18 -39.21
C TYR A 3 0.10 -42.65 -37.78
N LEU A 4 1.12 -43.09 -37.04
CA LEU A 4 1.39 -42.64 -35.66
C LEU A 4 1.95 -41.21 -35.63
N THR A 5 2.69 -40.81 -36.66
CA THR A 5 3.19 -39.44 -36.87
C THR A 5 2.09 -38.46 -37.29
N PHE A 6 0.99 -38.94 -37.90
CA PHE A 6 -0.13 -38.09 -38.31
C PHE A 6 -1.03 -37.69 -37.13
N LEU A 7 -1.13 -38.55 -36.10
CA LEU A 7 -1.91 -38.29 -34.87
C LEU A 7 -1.30 -37.20 -33.98
N PHE A 8 0.03 -37.03 -34.01
CA PHE A 8 0.72 -36.00 -33.22
C PHE A 8 0.54 -34.58 -33.79
N ILE A 9 0.36 -34.45 -35.11
CA ILE A 9 0.21 -33.14 -35.78
C ILE A 9 -1.21 -32.58 -35.58
N LEU A 10 -2.23 -33.43 -35.48
CA LEU A 10 -3.62 -32.99 -35.29
C LEU A 10 -3.89 -32.46 -33.87
N SER A 11 -3.04 -32.81 -32.89
CA SER A 11 -3.20 -32.42 -31.48
C SER A 11 -2.74 -30.97 -31.20
N PHE A 12 -2.03 -30.32 -32.13
CA PHE A 12 -1.54 -28.94 -31.96
C PHE A 12 -2.54 -27.86 -32.41
N PHE A 13 -3.61 -28.22 -33.14
CA PHE A 13 -4.60 -27.25 -33.63
C PHE A 13 -5.73 -26.93 -32.65
N SER A 14 -5.85 -27.64 -31.53
CA SER A 14 -6.93 -27.41 -30.55
C SER A 14 -6.57 -26.43 -29.42
N ALA A 15 -5.38 -25.83 -29.44
CA ALA A 15 -4.90 -25.00 -28.33
C ALA A 15 -5.34 -23.51 -28.36
N CYS A 16 -5.91 -23.01 -29.46
CA CYS A 16 -6.37 -21.61 -29.54
C CYS A 16 -7.90 -21.52 -29.57
N ASN A 17 -8.52 -21.71 -28.41
CA ASN A 17 -9.89 -21.25 -28.16
C ASN A 17 -9.97 -20.53 -26.81
N GLN A 18 -8.98 -19.66 -26.55
CA GLN A 18 -9.03 -18.76 -25.41
C GLN A 18 -10.09 -17.70 -25.71
N LYS A 19 -11.31 -17.92 -25.21
CA LYS A 19 -12.28 -16.82 -25.05
C LYS A 19 -11.58 -15.79 -24.17
N GLN A 20 -11.11 -14.71 -24.78
CA GLN A 20 -10.55 -13.60 -24.05
C GLN A 20 -11.71 -12.94 -23.31
N GLU A 21 -11.88 -13.29 -22.03
CA GLU A 21 -12.87 -12.67 -21.18
C GLU A 21 -12.64 -11.16 -21.24
N ALA A 22 -13.69 -10.43 -21.61
CA ALA A 22 -13.62 -8.98 -21.66
C ALA A 22 -13.38 -8.49 -20.24
N VAL A 23 -12.28 -7.76 -20.03
CA VAL A 23 -12.00 -7.10 -18.75
C VAL A 23 -13.19 -6.21 -18.41
N GLU A 24 -13.80 -6.43 -17.25
CA GLU A 24 -14.93 -5.64 -16.78
C GLU A 24 -14.45 -4.25 -16.32
N GLY A 25 -15.17 -3.20 -16.71
CA GLY A 25 -14.77 -1.82 -16.47
C GLY A 25 -13.77 -1.32 -17.51
N GLN A 26 -14.27 -0.78 -18.62
CA GLN A 26 -13.44 -0.17 -19.67
C GLN A 26 -12.91 1.23 -19.31
N TRP A 27 -12.49 1.45 -18.07
CA TRP A 27 -12.04 2.77 -17.58
C TRP A 27 -10.53 3.00 -17.78
N ILE A 28 -9.73 1.94 -17.92
CA ILE A 28 -8.30 2.01 -18.27
C ILE A 28 -8.19 2.14 -19.81
N LYS A 29 -7.85 3.34 -20.29
CA LYS A 29 -7.78 3.66 -21.73
C LYS A 29 -6.46 4.33 -22.08
N GLY A 30 -6.19 4.43 -23.38
CA GLY A 30 -5.02 5.14 -23.90
C GLY A 30 -3.82 4.24 -24.22
N ASN A 31 -2.68 4.87 -24.46
CA ASN A 31 -1.39 4.22 -24.60
C ASN A 31 -0.89 3.66 -23.26
N GLU A 32 0.22 2.92 -23.27
CA GLU A 32 0.75 2.26 -22.07
C GLU A 32 1.03 3.24 -20.90
N GLN A 33 1.59 4.40 -21.20
CA GLN A 33 1.85 5.45 -20.21
C GLN A 33 0.54 5.97 -19.59
N GLU A 34 -0.47 6.26 -20.40
CA GLU A 34 -1.78 6.73 -19.94
C GLU A 34 -2.49 5.68 -19.06
N LYS A 35 -2.32 4.40 -19.39
CA LYS A 35 -2.84 3.29 -18.57
C LYS A 35 -2.15 3.22 -17.21
N LEU A 36 -0.83 3.34 -17.18
CA LEU A 36 -0.06 3.36 -15.93
C LEU A 36 -0.44 4.54 -15.05
N GLU A 37 -0.54 5.75 -15.62
CA GLU A 37 -0.99 6.94 -14.88
C GLU A 37 -2.41 6.77 -14.33
N THR A 38 -3.30 6.15 -15.12
CA THR A 38 -4.67 5.84 -14.69
C THR A 38 -4.70 4.88 -13.50
N ILE A 39 -3.83 3.87 -13.51
CA ILE A 39 -3.66 2.91 -12.41
C ILE A 39 -3.08 3.60 -11.16
N GLU A 40 -2.00 4.37 -11.32
CA GLU A 40 -1.38 5.13 -10.22
C GLU A 40 -2.37 6.10 -9.55
N ASN A 41 -3.27 6.70 -10.33
CA ASN A 41 -4.31 7.57 -9.81
C ASN A 41 -5.36 6.80 -8.99
N GLN A 42 -5.73 5.58 -9.38
CA GLN A 42 -6.67 4.75 -8.60
C GLN A 42 -6.08 4.23 -7.29
N PHE A 43 -4.77 3.98 -7.23
CA PHE A 43 -4.11 3.69 -5.95
C PHE A 43 -4.09 4.87 -4.98
N ARG A 44 -4.55 6.05 -5.44
CA ARG A 44 -4.56 7.31 -4.70
C ARG A 44 -3.16 7.65 -4.18
N GLY A 45 -3.06 8.71 -3.39
CA GLY A 45 -1.77 9.20 -2.91
C GLY A 45 -1.75 9.36 -1.40
N PHE A 46 -1.29 10.54 -1.00
CA PHE A 46 -1.12 10.91 0.41
C PHE A 46 -2.46 10.99 1.18
N ASP A 47 -3.58 11.10 0.48
CA ASP A 47 -4.92 11.06 1.08
C ASP A 47 -5.23 9.72 1.74
N MET A 48 -4.92 8.59 1.11
CA MET A 48 -5.07 7.28 1.76
C MET A 48 -4.09 7.08 2.91
N ALA A 49 -2.85 7.57 2.76
CA ALA A 49 -1.87 7.55 3.84
C ALA A 49 -2.37 8.34 5.07
N LYS A 50 -3.05 9.47 4.87
CA LYS A 50 -3.65 10.26 5.96
C LYS A 50 -4.82 9.54 6.65
N VAL A 51 -5.67 8.84 5.90
CA VAL A 51 -6.76 8.05 6.50
C VAL A 51 -6.19 6.98 7.42
N GLU A 52 -5.21 6.21 6.92
CA GLU A 52 -4.53 5.19 7.70
C GLU A 52 -3.81 5.79 8.91
N THR A 53 -3.09 6.90 8.73
CA THR A 53 -2.40 7.61 9.82
C THR A 53 -3.38 8.03 10.91
N GLY A 54 -4.53 8.59 10.54
CA GLY A 54 -5.56 9.02 11.50
C GLY A 54 -6.13 7.86 12.31
N TYR A 55 -6.47 6.75 11.63
CA TYR A 55 -6.93 5.52 12.30
C TYR A 55 -5.88 5.00 13.29
N ARG A 56 -4.62 4.88 12.84
CA ARG A 56 -3.54 4.34 13.68
C ARG A 56 -3.18 5.26 14.85
N TYR A 57 -3.31 6.57 14.68
CA TYR A 57 -3.14 7.51 15.78
C TYR A 57 -4.22 7.33 16.85
N GLN A 58 -5.46 7.06 16.45
CA GLN A 58 -6.54 6.73 17.39
C GLN A 58 -6.24 5.44 18.16
N GLU A 59 -5.79 4.39 17.46
CA GLU A 59 -5.40 3.13 18.08
C GLU A 59 -4.21 3.31 19.03
N LEU A 60 -3.22 4.12 18.63
CA LEU A 60 -2.07 4.48 19.45
C LEU A 60 -2.49 5.17 20.75
N TYR A 61 -3.43 6.11 20.67
CA TYR A 61 -3.99 6.79 21.86
C TYR A 61 -4.59 5.77 22.83
N TRP A 62 -5.48 4.90 22.36
CA TRP A 62 -6.11 3.89 23.21
C TRP A 62 -5.11 2.87 23.76
N ALA A 63 -4.16 2.43 22.95
CA ALA A 63 -3.09 1.55 23.41
C ALA A 63 -2.27 2.17 24.55
N GLY A 64 -2.04 3.49 24.50
CA GLY A 64 -1.40 4.23 25.58
C GLY A 64 -2.27 4.32 26.85
N GLN A 65 -3.58 4.57 26.70
CA GLN A 65 -4.52 4.59 27.84
C GLN A 65 -4.63 3.23 28.53
N ASP A 66 -4.62 2.14 27.75
CA ASP A 66 -4.71 0.76 28.25
C ASP A 66 -3.36 0.20 28.74
N GLU A 67 -2.29 1.00 28.71
CA GLU A 67 -0.91 0.57 28.99
C GLU A 67 -0.43 -0.61 28.12
N ASN A 68 -1.04 -0.81 26.95
CA ASN A 68 -0.63 -1.83 26.00
C ASN A 68 0.54 -1.31 25.15
N TRP A 69 1.71 -1.23 25.78
CA TRP A 69 2.90 -0.59 25.22
C TRP A 69 3.40 -1.26 23.93
N GLU A 70 3.27 -2.59 23.82
CA GLU A 70 3.65 -3.32 22.60
C GLU A 70 2.74 -2.94 21.43
N TYR A 71 1.42 -2.87 21.67
CA TYR A 71 0.48 -2.43 20.64
C TYR A 71 0.67 -0.95 20.30
N ALA A 72 0.98 -0.10 21.28
CA ALA A 72 1.29 1.30 21.06
C ALA A 72 2.54 1.48 20.18
N ASP A 73 3.63 0.75 20.46
CA ASP A 73 4.83 0.76 19.63
C ASP A 73 4.53 0.31 18.20
N TYR A 74 3.79 -0.80 18.05
CA TYR A 74 3.32 -1.27 16.76
C TYR A 74 2.53 -0.21 15.98
N GLN A 75 1.59 0.49 16.62
CA GLN A 75 0.82 1.52 15.94
C GLN A 75 1.68 2.70 15.51
N LEU A 76 2.66 3.11 16.33
CA LEU A 76 3.59 4.18 15.96
C LEU A 76 4.47 3.79 14.76
N GLU A 77 4.98 2.56 14.72
CA GLU A 77 5.70 2.04 13.56
C GLU A 77 4.85 2.06 12.30
N LYS A 78 3.57 1.69 12.43
CA LYS A 78 2.65 1.69 11.29
C LYS A 78 2.26 3.09 10.84
N ILE A 79 2.18 4.07 11.74
CA ILE A 79 2.04 5.49 11.37
C ILE A 79 3.24 5.93 10.53
N GLN A 80 4.47 5.64 10.99
CA GLN A 80 5.68 5.96 10.22
C GLN A 80 5.60 5.35 8.81
N LYS A 81 5.28 4.05 8.72
CA LYS A 81 5.20 3.34 7.43
C LYS A 81 4.12 3.89 6.50
N ALA A 82 2.95 4.25 7.03
CA ALA A 82 1.87 4.85 6.25
C ALA A 82 2.30 6.19 5.62
N ILE A 83 2.99 7.03 6.41
CA ILE A 83 3.53 8.31 5.94
C ILE A 83 4.59 8.09 4.86
N GLU A 84 5.56 7.20 5.08
CA GLU A 84 6.62 6.87 4.11
C GLU A 84 6.04 6.39 2.77
N ASN A 85 5.10 5.45 2.80
CA ASN A 85 4.41 4.96 1.59
C ASN A 85 3.60 6.07 0.91
N GLY A 86 3.05 7.02 1.69
CA GLY A 86 2.38 8.20 1.16
C GLY A 86 3.35 9.12 0.42
N LEU A 87 4.55 9.32 0.96
CA LEU A 87 5.60 10.15 0.36
C LEU A 87 6.19 9.51 -0.89
N GLU A 88 6.33 8.18 -0.93
CA GLU A 88 6.73 7.45 -2.14
C GLU A 88 5.78 7.76 -3.31
N ARG A 89 4.47 7.70 -3.06
CA ARG A 89 3.45 8.00 -4.07
C ARG A 89 3.32 9.48 -4.40
N ARG A 90 3.65 10.39 -3.47
CA ARG A 90 3.46 11.85 -3.63
C ARG A 90 4.64 12.63 -3.01
N PRO A 91 5.85 12.58 -3.61
CA PRO A 91 7.07 13.12 -3.00
C PRO A 91 7.04 14.64 -2.78
N LYS A 92 6.25 15.38 -3.58
CA LYS A 92 6.03 16.83 -3.40
C LYS A 92 5.40 17.20 -2.04
N ARG A 93 4.92 16.23 -1.25
CA ARG A 93 4.36 16.43 0.09
C ARG A 93 5.38 16.21 1.22
N ALA A 94 6.65 15.89 0.91
CA ALA A 94 7.69 15.62 1.91
C ALA A 94 7.83 16.71 2.98
N GLN A 95 7.77 17.99 2.59
CA GLN A 95 7.89 19.11 3.54
C GLN A 95 6.83 19.07 4.64
N SER A 96 5.59 18.66 4.32
CA SER A 96 4.52 18.56 5.34
C SER A 96 4.71 17.43 6.35
N ALA A 97 5.48 16.40 6.01
CA ALA A 97 5.76 15.25 6.88
C ALA A 97 7.10 15.38 7.62
N GLN A 98 7.97 16.30 7.20
CA GLN A 98 9.35 16.40 7.67
C GLN A 98 9.43 16.55 9.19
N HIS A 99 8.71 17.51 9.77
CA HIS A 99 8.74 17.75 11.21
C HIS A 99 8.29 16.52 12.01
N PHE A 100 7.24 15.84 11.54
CA PHE A 100 6.78 14.61 12.17
C PHE A 100 7.87 13.55 12.15
N LEU A 101 8.46 13.27 10.98
CA LEU A 101 9.44 12.20 10.82
C LEU A 101 10.77 12.47 11.55
N THR A 102 11.22 13.72 11.61
CA THR A 102 12.54 14.05 12.16
C THR A 102 12.52 14.54 13.61
N VAL A 103 11.37 14.98 14.12
CA VAL A 103 11.25 15.51 15.48
C VAL A 103 10.22 14.73 16.29
N THR A 104 8.95 14.75 15.86
CA THR A 104 7.83 14.20 16.65
C THR A 104 7.95 12.69 16.84
N LEU A 105 8.18 11.94 15.77
CA LEU A 105 8.27 10.49 15.78
C LEU A 105 9.41 9.98 16.69
N PRO A 106 10.66 10.51 16.61
CA PRO A 106 11.69 10.18 17.59
C PRO A 106 11.28 10.45 19.05
N GLN A 107 10.65 11.60 19.32
CA GLN A 107 10.19 11.94 20.67
C GLN A 107 9.12 10.97 21.18
N MET A 108 8.17 10.60 20.33
CA MET A 108 7.13 9.61 20.65
C MET A 108 7.74 8.23 20.93
N LYS A 109 8.72 7.79 20.12
CA LYS A 109 9.45 6.54 20.37
C LYS A 109 10.16 6.54 21.73
N GLU A 110 10.80 7.66 22.09
CA GLU A 110 11.45 7.77 23.40
C GLU A 110 10.47 7.79 24.57
N ALA A 111 9.30 8.42 24.41
CA ALA A 111 8.26 8.38 25.43
C ALA A 111 7.67 6.99 25.63
N LEU A 112 7.43 6.25 24.54
CA LEU A 112 6.96 4.86 24.57
C LEU A 112 7.95 3.94 25.29
N LYS A 113 9.26 4.08 25.03
CA LYS A 113 10.30 3.33 25.76
C LYS A 113 10.25 3.56 27.27
N LYS A 114 9.90 4.78 27.68
CA LYS A 114 9.74 5.16 29.09
C LYS A 114 8.38 4.77 29.66
N LYS A 115 7.48 4.18 28.85
CA LYS A 115 6.08 3.89 29.19
C LYS A 115 5.38 5.14 29.74
N GLY A 116 5.73 6.29 29.17
CA GLY A 116 5.29 7.61 29.64
C GLY A 116 3.98 8.01 28.99
N TYR A 117 3.02 8.42 29.81
CA TYR A 117 1.72 8.96 29.38
C TYR A 117 1.82 10.31 28.63
N SER A 118 2.96 11.00 28.71
CA SER A 118 3.12 12.37 28.17
C SER A 118 2.98 12.48 26.64
N CYS A 119 2.80 11.37 25.94
CA CYS A 119 2.58 11.31 24.50
C CYS A 119 1.14 10.98 24.08
N PHE A 120 0.23 10.73 25.03
CA PHE A 120 -1.16 10.33 24.78
C PHE A 120 -2.15 11.33 25.37
#